data_AF-A0A554LS86-F1
#
_entry.id   AF-A0A554LS86-F1
#
_cell.length_a   1.000
_cell.length_b   1.000
_cell.length_c   1.000
_cell.angle_alpha   90.00
_cell.angle_beta   90.00
_cell.angle_gamma   90.00
#
_symmetry.space_group_name_H-M   'P 1'
#
loop_
_entity.id
_entity.type
_entity.pdbx_description
1 polymer ?
#
loop_
_entity_poly.entity_id
_entity_poly.type
_entity_poly.pdbx_seq_one_letter_code
_entity_poly.pdbx_strand_id
1 'polypeptide(L)'
;MSRLLEELRQILNQSEISLEDQNDLLIFLPILPKDSLEKLIKVFQKDSELIKEFNQNFKSKLKALVGKDTEEWDDVIEQEEKGLEESKGEENLDDLGISENSESEM
;
A
#
# COMPACT_ATOMS: atom_id res chain seq x y z
N MET A 1 -3.07 -18.38 -7.05
CA MET A 1 -2.49 -17.93 -5.77
C MET A 1 -0.99 -18.20 -5.71
N SER A 2 -0.52 -19.45 -5.86
CA SER A 2 0.92 -19.79 -5.80
C SER A 2 1.83 -18.92 -6.68
N ARG A 3 1.42 -18.65 -7.93
CA ARG A 3 2.16 -17.78 -8.85
C ARG A 3 2.36 -16.35 -8.32
N LEU A 4 1.33 -15.75 -7.73
CA LEU A 4 1.40 -14.38 -7.19
C LEU A 4 2.34 -14.28 -5.99
N LEU A 5 2.37 -15.33 -5.16
CA LEU A 5 3.27 -15.39 -4.02
C LEU A 5 4.74 -15.51 -4.46
N GLU A 6 4.99 -16.26 -5.54
CA GLU A 6 6.33 -16.34 -6.11
C GLU A 6 6.76 -15.00 -6.75
N GLU A 7 5.85 -14.33 -7.47
CA GLU A 7 6.10 -13.00 -8.03
C GLU A 7 6.38 -11.96 -6.92
N LEU A 8 5.57 -11.96 -5.85
CA LEU A 8 5.79 -11.11 -4.68
C LEU A 8 7.17 -11.39 -4.06
N ARG A 9 7.52 -12.67 -3.86
CA ARG A 9 8.81 -13.08 -3.31
C ARG A 9 9.98 -12.57 -4.15
N GLN A 10 9.88 -12.68 -5.46
CA GLN A 10 10.93 -12.20 -6.36
C GLN A 10 11.12 -10.68 -6.25
N ILE A 11 10.02 -9.92 -6.23
CA ILE A 11 10.05 -8.46 -6.11
C ILE A 11 10.66 -8.03 -4.76
N LEU A 12 10.22 -8.64 -3.66
CA LEU A 12 10.75 -8.33 -2.33
C LEU A 12 12.25 -8.67 -2.21
N ASN A 13 12.69 -9.80 -2.79
CA ASN A 13 14.11 -10.16 -2.80
C ASN A 13 14.99 -9.19 -3.60
N GLN A 14 14.40 -8.44 -4.54
CA GLN A 14 15.08 -7.44 -5.35
C GLN A 14 15.08 -6.04 -4.72
N SER A 15 14.27 -5.84 -3.68
CA SER A 15 14.17 -4.57 -2.97
C SER A 15 15.28 -4.42 -1.92
N GLU A 16 15.52 -3.17 -1.49
CA GLU A 16 16.58 -2.86 -0.51
C GLU A 16 16.08 -2.93 0.96
N ILE A 17 14.85 -3.40 1.21
CA ILE A 17 14.37 -3.60 2.58
C ILE A 17 15.06 -4.79 3.25
N SER A 18 15.06 -4.80 4.58
CA SER A 18 15.74 -5.83 5.38
C SER A 18 15.16 -7.22 5.14
N LEU A 19 15.93 -8.28 5.37
CA LEU A 19 15.43 -9.66 5.29
C LEU A 19 14.28 -9.94 6.27
N GLU A 20 14.29 -9.29 7.44
CA GLU A 20 13.20 -9.37 8.41
C GLU A 20 11.92 -8.80 7.79
N ASP A 21 12.01 -7.61 7.19
CA ASP A 21 10.90 -6.92 6.55
C ASP A 21 10.36 -7.69 5.35
N GLN A 22 11.24 -8.27 4.54
CA GLN A 22 10.85 -9.15 3.43
C GLN A 22 10.03 -10.34 3.94
N ASN A 23 10.46 -10.97 5.04
CA ASN A 23 9.74 -12.09 5.63
C ASN A 23 8.39 -11.66 6.23
N ASP A 24 8.35 -10.54 6.94
CA ASP A 24 7.12 -10.00 7.50
C ASP A 24 6.08 -9.76 6.39
N LEU A 25 6.47 -9.07 5.32
CA LEU A 25 5.57 -8.83 4.18
C LEU A 25 5.13 -10.13 3.51
N LEU A 26 6.01 -11.13 3.37
CA LEU A 26 5.65 -12.44 2.83
C LEU A 26 4.69 -13.24 3.73
N ILE A 27 4.61 -12.93 5.02
CA ILE A 27 3.66 -13.54 5.95
C ILE A 27 2.31 -12.82 5.89
N PHE A 28 2.30 -11.48 5.86
CA PHE A 28 1.08 -10.68 5.98
C PHE A 28 0.36 -10.45 4.65
N LEU A 29 1.07 -10.16 3.56
CA LEU A 29 0.45 -9.83 2.27
C LEU A 29 -0.38 -10.97 1.64
N PRO A 30 -0.11 -12.28 1.87
CA PRO A 30 -0.97 -13.35 1.36
C PRO A 30 -2.40 -13.34 1.92
N ILE A 31 -2.67 -12.61 3.00
CA ILE A 31 -4.01 -12.46 3.58
C ILE A 31 -4.90 -11.56 2.70
N LEU A 32 -4.29 -10.71 1.87
CA LEU A 32 -5.03 -9.81 1.00
C LEU A 32 -5.85 -10.58 -0.04
N PRO A 33 -7.04 -10.06 -0.44
CA PRO A 33 -7.77 -10.57 -1.57
C PRO A 33 -6.88 -10.63 -2.81
N LYS A 34 -7.08 -11.67 -3.63
CA LYS A 34 -6.26 -11.94 -4.82
C LYS A 34 -6.10 -10.70 -5.72
N ASP A 35 -7.19 -9.99 -5.99
CA ASP A 35 -7.18 -8.82 -6.88
C ASP A 35 -6.39 -7.64 -6.30
N SER A 36 -6.42 -7.48 -4.97
CA SER A 36 -5.62 -6.47 -4.26
C SER A 36 -4.14 -6.82 -4.32
N LEU A 37 -3.80 -8.10 -4.11
CA LEU A 37 -2.42 -8.58 -4.20
C LEU A 37 -1.86 -8.43 -5.63
N GLU A 38 -2.66 -8.73 -6.66
CA GLU A 38 -2.29 -8.50 -8.07
C GLU A 38 -2.01 -7.03 -8.37
N LYS A 39 -2.85 -6.12 -7.87
CA LYS A 39 -2.64 -4.67 -8.03
C LYS A 39 -1.37 -4.21 -7.31
N LEU A 40 -1.16 -4.67 -6.07
CA LEU A 40 0.01 -4.32 -5.27
C LEU A 40 1.32 -4.77 -5.95
N ILE A 41 1.36 -6.01 -6.46
CA ILE A 41 2.50 -6.53 -7.22
C ILE A 41 2.80 -5.64 -8.43
N LYS A 42 1.78 -5.20 -9.18
CA LYS A 42 1.97 -4.28 -10.31
C LYS A 42 2.52 -2.92 -9.88
N VAL A 43 2.12 -2.41 -8.72
CA VAL A 43 2.65 -1.15 -8.17
C VAL A 43 4.13 -1.32 -7.83
N PHE A 44 4.49 -2.38 -7.09
CA PHE A 44 5.89 -2.64 -6.72
C PHE A 44 6.80 -2.94 -7.92
N GLN A 45 6.26 -3.48 -9.01
CA GLN A 45 7.02 -3.68 -10.24
C GLN A 45 7.33 -2.37 -10.97
N LYS A 46 6.48 -1.35 -10.82
CA LYS A 46 6.70 -0.04 -11.46
C LYS A 46 7.77 0.76 -10.72
N ASP A 47 7.78 0.67 -9.40
CA ASP A 47 8.72 1.40 -8.56
C ASP A 47 9.04 0.60 -7.28
N SER A 48 10.30 0.21 -7.15
CA SER A 48 10.80 -0.53 -6.00
C SER A 48 10.97 0.33 -4.75
N GLU A 49 11.07 1.66 -4.88
CA GLU A 49 11.13 2.56 -3.72
C GLU A 49 9.80 2.57 -2.97
N LEU A 50 8.68 2.41 -3.68
CA LEU A 50 7.36 2.27 -3.06
C LEU A 50 7.25 1.06 -2.12
N ILE A 51 8.10 0.04 -2.27
CA ILE A 51 8.16 -1.10 -1.35
C ILE A 51 8.66 -0.64 0.02
N LYS A 52 9.65 0.26 0.06
CA LYS A 52 10.18 0.81 1.32
C LYS A 52 9.14 1.67 2.02
N GLU A 53 8.51 2.59 1.29
CA GLU A 53 7.46 3.47 1.83
C GLU A 53 6.27 2.67 2.34
N PHE A 54 5.80 1.71 1.54
CA PHE A 54 4.73 0.78 1.93
C PHE A 54 5.09 0.04 3.22
N ASN A 55 6.31 -0.53 3.30
CA ASN A 55 6.75 -1.27 4.47
C ASN A 55 6.86 -0.40 5.72
N GLN A 56 7.34 0.84 5.58
CA GLN A 56 7.37 1.79 6.69
C GLN A 56 5.96 2.12 7.19
N ASN A 57 5.04 2.44 6.27
CA ASN A 57 3.64 2.71 6.61
C ASN A 57 2.97 1.48 7.27
N PHE A 58 3.20 0.29 6.72
CA PHE A 58 2.71 -0.97 7.26
C PHE A 58 3.18 -1.19 8.71
N LYS A 59 4.47 -0.98 8.99
CA LYS A 59 5.04 -1.11 10.33
C LYS A 59 4.46 -0.08 11.31
N SER A 60 4.30 1.17 10.88
CA SER A 60 3.69 2.21 11.72
C SER A 60 2.25 1.85 12.10
N LYS A 61 1.44 1.42 11.13
CA LYS A 61 0.07 0.96 11.38
C LYS A 61 0.03 -0.28 12.29
N LEU A 62 0.91 -1.25 12.05
CA LEU A 62 0.98 -2.45 12.89
C LEU A 62 1.38 -2.11 14.33
N LYS A 63 2.32 -1.20 14.52
CA LYS A 63 2.76 -0.73 15.84
C LYS A 63 1.62 -0.04 16.59
N ALA A 64 0.93 0.92 15.95
CA ALA A 64 -0.21 1.63 16.54
C ALA A 64 -1.33 0.64 16.90
N LEU A 65 -1.63 -0.32 16.02
CA LEU A 65 -2.64 -1.36 16.25
C LEU A 65 -2.30 -2.25 17.45
N VAL A 66 -1.04 -2.70 17.56
CA VAL A 66 -0.58 -3.58 18.66
C VAL A 66 -0.47 -2.82 19.97
N GLY A 67 -0.02 -1.55 19.92
CA GLY A 67 0.11 -0.66 21.07
C GLY A 67 -1.22 -0.29 21.73
N LYS A 68 -2.35 -0.45 21.00
CA LYS A 68 -3.68 0.06 21.39
C LYS A 68 -3.67 1.56 21.70
N ASP A 69 -2.72 2.26 21.10
CA ASP A 69 -2.58 3.70 21.21
C ASP A 69 -3.40 4.33 20.08
N THR A 70 -4.57 4.85 20.45
CA THR A 70 -5.48 5.50 19.51
C THR A 70 -4.93 6.82 19.00
N GLU A 71 -4.10 7.52 19.78
CA GLU A 71 -3.49 8.78 19.33
C GLU A 71 -2.41 8.49 18.28
N GLU A 72 -1.58 7.45 18.48
CA GLU A 72 -0.58 7.04 17.48
C GLU A 72 -1.25 6.53 16.18
N TRP A 73 -2.44 5.93 16.28
CA TRP A 73 -3.21 5.55 15.09
C TRP A 73 -3.70 6.78 14.31
N ASP A 74 -4.28 7.76 14.99
CA ASP A 74 -4.80 8.98 14.36
C ASP A 74 -3.67 9.77 13.69
N ASP A 75 -2.50 9.87 14.34
CA ASP A 75 -1.29 10.50 13.77
C ASP A 75 -0.82 9.79 12.48
N VAL A 76 -0.85 8.45 12.46
CA VAL A 76 -0.45 7.67 11.27
C VAL A 76 -1.42 7.88 10.12
N ILE A 77 -2.71 8.00 10.40
CA ILE A 77 -3.73 8.28 9.37
C ILE A 77 -3.59 9.70 8.84
N GLU A 78 -3.40 10.71 9.70
CA GLU A 78 -3.24 12.10 9.28
C GLU A 78 -2.02 12.29 8.37
N GLN A 79 -0.91 11.60 8.66
CA GLN A 79 0.27 11.61 7.79
C GLN A 79 0.00 11.01 6.41
N GLU A 80 -0.79 9.94 6.34
CA GLU A 80 -1.16 9.30 5.07
C GLU A 80 -2.10 10.19 4.25
N GLU A 81 -3.09 10.82 4.90
CA GLU A 81 -4.00 11.78 4.24
C GLU A 81 -3.22 12.94 3.63
N LYS A 82 -2.29 13.54 4.40
CA LYS A 82 -1.46 14.62 3.91
C LYS A 82 -0.58 14.22 2.72
N GLY A 83 0.04 13.05 2.77
CA GLY A 83 0.85 12.54 1.65
C GLY A 83 0.00 12.31 0.38
N LEU A 84 -1.25 11.88 0.54
CA LEU A 84 -2.18 11.72 -0.58
C LEU A 84 -2.65 13.07 -1.15
N GLU A 85 -2.88 14.08 -0.31
CA GLU A 85 -3.23 15.44 -0.76
C GLU A 85 -2.08 16.09 -1.55
N GLU A 86 -0.84 15.93 -1.09
CA GLU A 86 0.36 16.41 -1.79
C GLU A 86 0.55 15.69 -3.13
N SER A 87 0.28 14.37 -3.18
CA SER A 87 0.38 13.57 -4.41
C SER A 87 -0.73 13.87 -5.43
N LYS A 88 -1.95 14.19 -4.97
CA LYS A 88 -3.07 14.62 -5.83
C LYS A 88 -2.85 16.00 -6.49
N GLY A 89 -1.84 16.75 -6.06
CA GLY A 89 -1.41 17.98 -6.69
C GLY A 89 -0.64 17.78 -8.01
N GLU A 90 -0.12 16.58 -8.28
CA GLU A 90 0.78 16.33 -9.42
C GLU A 90 0.27 15.32 -10.47
N GLU A 91 -0.86 14.63 -10.24
CA GLU A 91 -1.48 13.74 -11.25
C GLU A 91 -2.92 14.15 -11.59
N ASN A 92 -3.15 14.58 -12.84
CA ASN A 92 -4.49 14.68 -13.44
C ASN A 92 -5.16 13.29 -13.37
N LEU A 93 -6.12 13.14 -12.47
CA LEU A 93 -6.93 11.93 -12.24
C LEU A 93 -7.95 11.61 -13.34
N ASP A 94 -7.78 12.13 -14.56
CA ASP A 94 -8.70 11.88 -15.69
C ASP A 94 -8.54 10.47 -16.31
N ASP A 95 -7.48 9.71 -15.97
CA ASP A 95 -7.21 8.39 -16.58
C ASP A 95 -7.75 7.19 -15.78
N LEU A 96 -8.44 7.40 -14.65
CA LEU A 96 -9.01 6.29 -13.86
C LEU A 96 -10.49 5.99 -14.11
N GLY A 97 -11.16 6.68 -15.04
CA GLY A 97 -12.48 6.26 -15.55
C GLY A 97 -13.55 6.07 -14.48
N ILE A 98 -13.40 6.68 -13.30
CA ILE A 98 -14.47 6.75 -12.30
C ILE A 98 -15.35 7.91 -12.69
N SER A 99 -16.25 7.64 -13.65
CA SER A 99 -17.40 8.48 -13.96
C SER A 99 -18.16 8.76 -12.67
N GLU A 100 -18.04 9.98 -12.15
CA GLU A 100 -18.99 10.51 -11.17
C GLU A 100 -20.37 10.48 -11.84
N ASN A 101 -21.21 9.54 -11.41
CA ASN A 101 -22.62 9.55 -11.76
C ASN A 101 -23.24 10.74 -11.02
N SER A 102 -23.13 11.90 -11.65
CA SER A 102 -23.88 13.11 -11.34
C SER A 102 -25.32 12.88 -11.81
N GLU A 103 -26.12 12.21 -10.97
CA GLU A 103 -27.57 12.36 -11.06
C GLU A 103 -27.96 13.57 -10.19
N SER A 104 -27.81 14.74 -10.80
CA SER A 104 -28.80 15.79 -10.63
C SER A 104 -30.10 15.35 -11.32
N GLU A 105 -31.22 15.84 -10.80
CA GLU A 105 -32.57 15.88 -11.39
C GLU A 105 -33.62 14.96 -10.74
N MET A 106 -34.21 15.43 -9.63
CA MET A 106 -35.55 16.05 -9.67
C MET A 106 -35.88 16.74 -8.34
#